data_AF-A0A9P6WRU3-F1
#
_entry.id   AF-A0A9P6WRU3-F1
#
_cell.length_a   1.000
_cell.length_b   1.000
_cell.length_c   1.000
_cell.angle_alpha   90.00
_cell.angle_beta   90.00
_cell.angle_gamma   90.00
#
_symmetry.space_group_name_H-M   'P 1'
#
loop_
_entity.id
_entity.type
_entity.pdbx_description
1 polymer ?
#
loop_
_entity_poly.entity_id
_entity_poly.type
_entity_poly.pdbx_seq_one_letter_code
_entity_poly.pdbx_strand_id
1 'polypeptide(L)'
;MSLEQKVNITTGVGWQNGPCLGNTYAIKNPDFPSLCLQDAPLGIRFSNNVTSGVAGINAAASFDRKAIYERGVYLGKEFRELLKAVVVGNQEVKIHI
;
A
#
# COMPACT_ATOMS: atom_id res chain seq x y z
N MET A 1 -13.35 7.60 -20.36
CA MET A 1 -13.20 8.12 -18.99
C MET A 1 -13.62 9.59 -18.97
N SER A 2 -14.69 9.93 -18.25
CA SER A 2 -15.19 11.30 -18.06
C SER A 2 -14.27 12.10 -17.14
N LEU A 3 -14.48 13.41 -17.07
CA LEU A 3 -13.75 14.29 -16.14
C LEU A 3 -14.01 13.87 -14.68
N GLU A 4 -15.26 13.62 -14.32
CA GLU A 4 -15.65 13.16 -12.99
C GLU A 4 -14.95 11.85 -12.61
N GLN A 5 -14.87 10.90 -13.55
CA GLN A 5 -14.16 9.65 -13.32
C GLN A 5 -12.65 9.86 -13.06
N LYS A 6 -12.03 10.84 -13.73
CA LYS A 6 -10.63 11.20 -13.45
C LYS A 6 -10.47 11.79 -12.04
N VAL A 7 -11.36 12.71 -11.67
CA VAL A 7 -11.36 13.33 -10.34
C VAL A 7 -11.51 12.27 -9.25
N ASN A 8 -12.46 11.34 -9.42
CA ASN A 8 -12.73 10.24 -8.50
C ASN A 8 -11.48 9.38 -8.17
N ILE A 9 -10.62 9.13 -9.15
CA ILE A 9 -9.38 8.37 -8.94
C ILE A 9 -8.34 9.19 -8.15
N THR A 10 -8.31 10.51 -8.33
CA THR A 10 -7.30 11.39 -7.72
C THR A 10 -7.70 11.96 -6.35
N THR A 11 -8.96 11.81 -5.97
CA THR A 11 -9.51 12.41 -4.75
C THR A 11 -9.82 11.34 -3.72
N GLY A 12 -9.31 11.56 -2.50
CA GLY A 12 -9.64 10.70 -1.37
C GLY A 12 -11.10 10.85 -0.95
N VAL A 13 -11.71 9.75 -0.49
CA VAL A 13 -13.09 9.73 0.03
C VAL A 13 -13.26 10.50 1.36
N GLY A 14 -12.17 10.98 1.95
CA GLY A 14 -12.13 11.66 3.25
C GLY A 14 -11.66 10.75 4.39
N TRP A 15 -11.30 11.37 5.52
CA TRP A 15 -10.77 10.69 6.69
C TRP A 15 -11.81 9.75 7.32
N GLN A 16 -11.42 8.51 7.63
CA GLN A 16 -12.28 7.45 8.18
C GLN A 16 -13.50 7.07 7.31
N ASN A 17 -13.60 7.55 6.07
CA ASN A 17 -14.70 7.21 5.15
C ASN A 17 -14.42 5.93 4.32
N GLY A 18 -13.48 5.08 4.75
CA GLY A 18 -13.15 3.82 4.10
C GLY A 18 -12.32 2.92 5.02
N PRO A 19 -12.09 1.66 4.64
CA PRO A 19 -11.43 0.67 5.50
C PRO A 19 -9.92 0.93 5.66
N CYS A 20 -9.30 1.60 4.70
CA CYS A 20 -7.89 1.96 4.73
C CYS A 20 -7.67 3.40 5.19
N LEU A 21 -6.43 3.77 5.55
CA LEU A 21 -6.11 5.14 5.94
C LEU A 21 -6.44 6.17 4.84
N GLY A 22 -6.24 5.80 3.58
CA GLY A 22 -6.73 6.55 2.42
C GLY A 22 -7.45 5.63 1.45
N ASN A 23 -8.55 6.10 0.88
CA ASN A 23 -9.24 5.41 -0.20
C ASN A 23 -9.63 6.40 -1.29
N THR A 24 -9.53 6.02 -2.55
CA THR A 24 -10.07 6.81 -3.68
C THR A 24 -11.48 6.35 -4.04
N TYR A 25 -12.20 7.07 -4.89
CA TYR A 25 -13.48 6.58 -5.40
C TYR A 25 -13.26 5.56 -6.54
N ALA A 26 -14.09 4.52 -6.57
CA ALA A 26 -14.14 3.58 -7.69
C ALA A 26 -14.85 4.21 -8.89
N ILE A 27 -14.48 3.80 -10.10
CA ILE A 27 -15.19 4.17 -11.34
C ILE A 27 -15.61 2.92 -12.13
N LYS A 28 -16.66 3.07 -12.93
CA LYS A 28 -17.17 2.03 -13.84
C LYS A 28 -16.94 2.45 -15.29
N ASN A 29 -16.62 1.54 -16.19
CA ASN A 29 -16.42 1.82 -17.63
C ASN A 29 -15.33 2.89 -17.96
N PRO A 30 -14.03 2.54 -17.93
CA PRO A 30 -13.49 1.24 -17.54
C PRO A 30 -13.60 1.03 -16.03
N ASP A 31 -13.70 -0.24 -15.62
CA ASP A 31 -13.75 -0.59 -14.21
C ASP A 31 -12.40 -0.33 -13.56
N PHE A 32 -12.38 0.56 -12.59
CA PHE A 32 -11.22 0.86 -11.78
C PHE A 32 -11.64 0.83 -10.30
N PRO A 33 -11.04 -0.06 -9.49
CA PRO A 33 -11.43 -0.20 -8.09
C PRO A 33 -11.05 1.04 -7.28
N SER A 34 -11.68 1.19 -6.12
CA SER A 34 -11.15 2.09 -5.09
C SER A 34 -9.74 1.65 -4.72
N LEU A 35 -8.79 2.57 -4.75
CA LEU A 35 -7.41 2.30 -4.32
C LEU A 35 -7.36 2.43 -2.80
N CYS A 36 -7.01 1.34 -2.13
CA CYS A 36 -6.69 1.33 -0.71
C CYS A 36 -5.24 1.74 -0.51
N LEU A 37 -5.00 2.83 0.21
CA LEU A 37 -3.69 3.34 0.59
C LEU A 37 -3.51 3.10 2.08
N GLN A 38 -2.50 2.30 2.43
CA GLN A 38 -2.30 1.86 3.81
C GLN A 38 -0.85 2.03 4.27
N ASP A 39 -0.70 2.48 5.52
CA ASP A 39 0.57 2.54 6.24
C ASP A 39 0.94 1.13 6.74
N ALA A 40 2.20 0.82 7.06
CA ALA A 40 3.37 1.67 7.20
C ALA A 40 4.61 1.00 6.55
N PRO A 41 5.78 1.66 6.54
CA PRO A 41 7.00 1.12 5.92
C PRO A 41 7.55 -0.18 6.53
N LEU A 42 7.09 -0.60 7.72
CA LEU A 42 7.56 -1.80 8.41
C LEU A 42 6.47 -2.83 8.71
N GLY A 43 5.23 -2.60 8.28
CA GLY A 43 4.09 -3.48 8.56
C GLY A 43 2.77 -2.74 8.46
N ILE A 44 1.65 -3.46 8.41
CA ILE A 44 0.32 -2.85 8.25
C ILE A 44 -0.12 -2.16 9.56
N ARG A 45 -0.46 -0.88 9.46
CA ARG A 45 -0.96 -0.09 10.58
C ARG A 45 -2.45 -0.36 10.82
N PHE A 46 -2.85 -0.39 12.09
CA PHE A 46 -4.25 -0.57 12.53
C PHE A 46 -4.93 -1.85 11.99
N SER A 47 -4.17 -2.93 11.83
CA SER A 47 -4.68 -4.25 11.50
C SER A 47 -4.30 -5.26 12.59
N ASN A 48 -5.08 -6.33 12.70
CA ASN A 48 -4.81 -7.46 13.58
C ASN A 48 -4.15 -8.60 12.81
N ASN A 49 -3.45 -9.48 13.51
CA ASN A 49 -2.78 -10.65 12.93
C ASN A 49 -1.79 -10.26 11.81
N VAL A 50 -0.99 -9.23 12.08
CA VAL A 50 0.02 -8.70 11.15
C VAL A 50 1.41 -8.66 11.78
N THR A 51 2.43 -8.61 10.93
CA THR A 51 3.83 -8.60 11.31
C THR A 51 4.34 -7.18 11.50
N SER A 52 5.00 -6.93 12.64
CA SER A 52 5.81 -5.73 12.84
C SER A 52 7.25 -6.03 12.45
N GLY A 53 7.63 -5.57 11.26
CA GLY A 53 8.91 -5.84 10.62
C GLY A 53 10.08 -5.01 11.13
N VAL A 54 11.24 -5.26 10.53
CA VAL A 54 12.48 -4.53 10.83
C VAL A 54 12.35 -3.09 10.32
N ALA A 55 12.68 -2.10 11.15
CA ALA A 55 12.69 -0.69 10.73
C ALA A 55 13.70 -0.45 9.59
N GLY A 56 13.44 0.57 8.75
CA GLY A 56 14.28 0.85 7.57
C GLY A 56 15.75 1.08 7.92
N ILE A 57 16.05 1.77 9.03
CA ILE A 57 17.43 2.02 9.47
C ILE A 57 18.15 0.73 9.89
N ASN A 58 17.47 -0.19 10.57
CA ASN A 58 18.02 -1.49 10.95
C ASN A 58 18.27 -2.37 9.73
N ALA A 59 17.37 -2.34 8.74
CA ALA A 59 17.57 -3.04 7.48
C ALA A 59 18.79 -2.48 6.73
N ALA A 60 18.94 -1.16 6.68
CA ALA A 60 20.10 -0.50 6.06
C ALA A 60 21.42 -0.82 6.79
N ALA A 61 21.40 -0.89 8.12
CA ALA A 61 22.58 -1.22 8.93
C ALA A 61 23.13 -2.63 8.69
N SER A 62 22.35 -3.53 8.07
CA SER A 62 22.85 -4.85 7.67
C SER A 62 23.80 -4.80 6.47
N PHE A 63 23.71 -3.77 5.63
CA PHE A 63 24.35 -3.70 4.30
C PHE A 63 24.09 -4.94 3.41
N ASP A 64 23.05 -5.73 3.71
CA ASP A 64 22.68 -6.93 2.97
C ASP A 64 21.50 -6.64 2.02
N ARG A 65 21.82 -6.59 0.72
CA ARG A 65 20.82 -6.36 -0.34
C ARG A 65 19.77 -7.45 -0.40
N LYS A 66 20.14 -8.71 -0.13
CA LYS A 66 19.21 -9.84 -0.17
C LYS A 66 18.22 -9.73 0.98
N ALA A 67 18.70 -9.45 2.20
CA ALA A 67 17.83 -9.24 3.35
C ALA A 67 16.86 -8.05 3.16
N ILE A 68 17.33 -6.94 2.57
CA ILE A 68 16.49 -5.78 2.24
C ILE A 68 15.43 -6.14 1.19
N TYR A 69 15.77 -6.95 0.19
CA TYR A 69 14.80 -7.41 -0.81
C TYR A 69 13.74 -8.34 -0.19
N GLU A 70 14.18 -9.34 0.59
CA GLU A 70 13.28 -10.26 1.30
C GLU A 70 12.33 -9.50 2.25
N ARG A 71 12.82 -8.42 2.86
CA ARG A 71 12.00 -7.49 3.64
C ARG A 71 10.85 -6.90 2.84
N GLY A 72 11.15 -6.36 1.65
CA GLY A 72 10.14 -5.82 0.75
C GLY A 72 9.14 -6.89 0.28
N VAL A 73 9.61 -8.10 0.01
CA VAL A 73 8.77 -9.21 -0.45
C VAL A 73 7.75 -9.64 0.61
N TYR A 74 8.16 -9.84 1.87
CA TYR A 74 7.19 -10.26 2.90
C TYR A 74 6.19 -9.15 3.20
N LEU A 75 6.63 -7.88 3.23
CA LEU A 75 5.72 -6.73 3.39
C LEU A 75 4.71 -6.69 2.25
N GLY A 76 5.17 -6.75 0.99
CA GLY A 76 4.29 -6.73 -0.17
C GLY A 76 3.27 -7.88 -0.16
N LYS A 77 3.66 -9.08 0.27
CA LYS A 77 2.74 -10.22 0.44
C LYS A 77 1.64 -9.90 1.45
N GLU A 78 2.00 -9.42 2.63
CA GLU A 78 1.05 -9.13 3.68
C GLU A 78 0.04 -8.04 3.28
N PHE A 79 0.51 -6.95 2.66
CA PHE A 79 -0.37 -5.88 2.16
C PHE A 79 -1.28 -6.35 1.01
N ARG A 80 -0.78 -7.24 0.15
CA ARG A 80 -1.58 -7.80 -0.96
C ARG A 80 -2.71 -8.68 -0.44
N GLU A 81 -2.41 -9.60 0.48
CA GLU A 81 -3.38 -10.55 1.00
C GLU A 81 -4.49 -9.85 1.80
N LEU A 82 -4.14 -8.87 2.63
CA LEU A 82 -5.11 -8.28 3.56
C LEU A 82 -5.92 -7.13 2.95
N LEU A 83 -5.36 -6.37 2.00
CA LEU A 83 -5.92 -5.06 1.68
C LEU A 83 -6.17 -4.81 0.18
N LYS A 84 -5.61 -5.64 -0.73
CA LYS A 84 -5.46 -5.26 -2.15
C LYS A 84 -4.90 -3.82 -2.29
N ALA A 85 -4.06 -3.40 -1.33
CA ALA A 85 -3.62 -2.02 -1.15
C ALA A 85 -2.38 -1.68 -1.95
N VAL A 86 -2.19 -0.40 -2.18
CA VAL A 86 -0.91 0.21 -2.55
C VAL A 86 -0.20 0.64 -1.26
N VAL A 87 1.02 0.16 -1.07
CA VAL A 87 1.88 0.53 0.06
C VAL A 87 2.33 1.98 -0.11
N VAL A 88 2.05 2.82 0.88
CA VAL A 88 2.54 4.21 0.90
C VAL A 88 3.79 4.29 1.77
N GLY A 89 4.96 4.19 1.14
CA GLY A 89 6.24 4.28 1.85
C GLY A 89 7.43 3.94 0.94
N ASN A 90 8.52 4.71 1.06
CA ASN A 90 9.73 4.50 0.27
C ASN A 90 10.43 3.20 0.65
N GLN A 91 10.24 2.16 -0.17
CA GLN A 91 11.25 1.19 -0.59
C GLN A 91 10.70 0.50 -1.84
N GLU A 92 11.39 0.71 -2.97
CA GLU A 92 10.94 0.45 -4.34
C GLU A 92 10.10 -0.81 -4.54
N VAL A 93 8.85 -0.63 -4.96
CA VAL A 93 8.06 -1.71 -5.58
C VAL A 93 7.91 -1.37 -7.05
N LYS A 94 8.72 -2.03 -7.90
CA LYS A 94 8.39 -2.17 -9.31
C LYS A 94 7.17 -3.08 -9.40
N ILE A 95 6.01 -2.46 -9.56
CA ILE A 95 4.79 -3.14 -9.99
C ILE A 95 4.98 -3.41 -11.49
N HIS A 96 5.27 -4.66 -11.85
CA HIS A 96 5.03 -5.16 -13.19
C HIS A 96 3.96 -6.25 -13.11
N ILE A 97 3.00 -6.05 -14.02
CA ILE A 97 1.76 -6.77 -14.30
C ILE A 97 1.96 -8.28 -14.28
#